data_AF-A0A7V5STS7-F1
#
_entry.id   AF-A0A7V5STS7-F1
#
_cell.length_a   1.000
_cell.length_b   1.000
_cell.length_c   1.000
_cell.angle_alpha   90.00
_cell.angle_beta   90.00
_cell.angle_gamma   90.00
#
_symmetry.space_group_name_H-M   'P 1'
#
loop_
_entity.id
_entity.type
_entity.pdbx_description
1 polymer ?
#
loop_
_entity_poly.entity_id
_entity_poly.type
_entity_poly.pdbx_seq_one_letter_code
_entity_poly.pdbx_strand_id
1 'polypeptide(L)'
;MKTKKYFILIYLTLLIIYSCNNKQNTDNNKKYVKDNESLERINETLVNRDAEVIKNFINRNRWDMSVTEAGLYYMIYKKGNGPKVEEGKTVIINYEISLMDGTVCYKSDSSHPKSFVVGKGNVESGLEQGILLMRKGDKAKFILPPHLAYGLLGDENKIPPRSVIVYDVEVLDICN
;
A
#
# COMPACT_ATOMS: atom_id res chain seq x y z
N MET A 1 -2.69 -77.92 -25.02
CA MET A 1 -3.66 -76.80 -24.90
C MET A 1 -3.75 -76.24 -23.46
N LYS A 2 -2.61 -76.05 -22.76
CA LYS A 2 -2.57 -75.68 -21.32
C LYS A 2 -1.91 -74.32 -21.02
N THR A 3 -1.63 -73.49 -22.03
CA THR A 3 -0.95 -72.19 -21.86
C THR A 3 -1.91 -70.99 -21.83
N LYS A 4 -3.17 -71.15 -22.28
CA LYS A 4 -4.17 -70.07 -22.26
C LYS A 4 -4.82 -69.82 -20.88
N LYS A 5 -4.71 -70.74 -19.91
CA LYS A 5 -5.25 -70.55 -18.56
C LYS A 5 -4.40 -69.63 -17.67
N TYR A 6 -3.08 -69.59 -17.89
CA TYR A 6 -2.19 -68.71 -17.11
C TYR A 6 -2.24 -67.24 -17.57
N PHE A 7 -2.52 -66.99 -18.85
CA PHE A 7 -2.71 -65.62 -19.36
C PHE A 7 -3.95 -64.92 -18.78
N ILE A 8 -5.02 -65.66 -18.54
CA ILE A 8 -6.25 -65.12 -17.90
C ILE A 8 -6.02 -64.86 -16.40
N LEU A 9 -5.20 -65.68 -15.73
CA LEU A 9 -4.90 -65.49 -14.30
C LEU A 9 -3.92 -64.32 -14.04
N ILE A 10 -3.04 -64.01 -15.00
CA ILE A 10 -2.14 -62.84 -14.93
C ILE A 10 -2.90 -61.53 -15.22
N TYR A 11 -3.94 -61.57 -16.05
CA TYR A 11 -4.74 -60.37 -16.36
C TYR A 11 -5.73 -60.00 -15.23
N LEU A 12 -6.13 -60.97 -14.41
CA LEU A 12 -7.04 -60.74 -13.29
C LEU A 12 -6.35 -60.16 -12.04
N THR A 13 -5.03 -60.35 -11.88
CA THR A 13 -4.26 -59.74 -10.78
C THR A 13 -3.80 -58.30 -11.08
N LEU A 14 -3.79 -57.90 -12.35
CA LEU A 14 -3.45 -56.53 -12.79
C LEU A 14 -4.59 -55.51 -12.64
N LEU A 15 -5.82 -55.94 -12.31
CA LEU A 15 -6.96 -55.05 -12.07
C LEU A 15 -7.11 -54.58 -10.60
N ILE A 16 -6.29 -55.08 -9.67
CA ILE A 16 -6.41 -54.74 -8.23
C ILE A 16 -5.54 -53.52 -7.85
N ILE A 17 -4.72 -52.99 -8.76
CA ILE A 17 -3.88 -51.81 -8.50
C ILE A 17 -4.52 -50.48 -8.91
N TYR A 18 -5.71 -50.49 -9.52
CA TYR A 18 -6.53 -49.29 -9.76
C TYR A 18 -7.52 -49.07 -8.62
N SER A 19 -7.03 -49.06 -7.37
CA SER A 19 -7.76 -48.47 -6.26
C SER A 19 -7.18 -47.09 -6.01
N CYS A 20 -7.67 -46.09 -6.76
CA CYS A 20 -7.48 -44.70 -6.37
C CYS A 20 -8.23 -44.47 -5.08
N ASN A 21 -7.48 -44.49 -3.98
CA ASN A 21 -7.90 -44.13 -2.65
C ASN A 21 -8.48 -42.70 -2.71
N ASN A 22 -9.81 -42.58 -2.74
CA ASN A 22 -10.49 -41.30 -2.60
C ASN A 22 -10.37 -40.87 -1.14
N LYS A 23 -9.23 -40.26 -0.81
CA LYS A 23 -9.03 -39.53 0.44
C LYS A 23 -9.88 -38.27 0.33
N GLN A 24 -11.12 -38.33 0.79
CA GLN A 24 -11.82 -37.09 1.10
C GLN A 24 -11.08 -36.38 2.24
N ASN A 25 -10.68 -35.15 1.94
CA ASN A 25 -10.31 -34.06 2.86
C ASN A 25 -9.14 -34.27 3.82
N THR A 26 -7.98 -33.71 3.46
CA THR A 26 -7.14 -32.89 4.38
C THR A 26 -6.14 -32.02 3.60
N ASP A 27 -6.49 -31.51 2.42
CA ASP A 27 -5.56 -30.71 1.57
C ASP A 27 -6.08 -29.33 1.17
N ASN A 28 -7.09 -28.80 1.88
CA ASN A 28 -7.48 -27.40 1.73
C ASN A 28 -6.66 -26.47 2.63
N ASN A 29 -6.07 -26.92 3.74
CA ASN A 29 -5.27 -26.05 4.62
C ASN A 29 -3.79 -25.96 4.22
N LYS A 30 -3.23 -26.94 3.50
CA LYS A 30 -1.80 -26.97 3.17
C LYS A 30 -1.43 -26.15 1.92
N LYS A 31 -2.37 -26.02 0.98
CA LYS A 31 -2.23 -25.19 -0.22
C LYS A 31 -2.25 -23.70 0.12
N TYR A 32 -3.23 -23.26 0.92
CA TYR A 32 -3.31 -21.87 1.39
C TYR A 32 -2.05 -21.44 2.18
N VAL A 33 -1.50 -22.29 3.03
CA VAL A 33 -0.30 -21.96 3.83
C VAL A 33 0.97 -21.81 2.97
N LYS A 34 1.13 -22.60 1.90
CA LYS A 34 2.29 -22.49 0.99
C LYS A 34 2.21 -21.26 0.08
N ASP A 35 0.99 -20.86 -0.29
CA ASP A 35 0.72 -19.66 -1.07
C ASP A 35 0.95 -18.39 -0.23
N ASN A 36 0.64 -18.40 1.07
CA ASN A 36 0.84 -17.25 1.97
C ASN A 36 2.32 -16.85 2.10
N GLU A 37 3.24 -17.80 2.24
CA GLU A 37 4.69 -17.49 2.29
C GLU A 37 5.17 -16.85 0.98
N SER A 38 4.58 -17.23 -0.17
CA SER A 38 4.88 -16.59 -1.45
C SER A 38 4.29 -15.18 -1.57
N LEU A 39 3.09 -14.95 -1.03
CA LEU A 39 2.41 -13.65 -1.05
C LEU A 39 3.10 -12.65 -0.12
N GLU A 40 3.52 -13.08 1.07
CA GLU A 40 4.32 -12.25 1.99
C GLU A 40 5.61 -11.80 1.34
N ARG A 41 6.36 -12.72 0.69
CA ARG A 41 7.58 -12.39 -0.05
C ARG A 41 7.32 -11.43 -1.21
N ILE A 42 6.20 -11.59 -1.92
CA ILE A 42 5.81 -10.67 -3.00
C ILE A 42 5.52 -9.28 -2.40
N ASN A 43 4.76 -9.20 -1.32
CA ASN A 43 4.47 -7.93 -0.64
C ASN A 43 5.75 -7.25 -0.17
N GLU A 44 6.65 -7.98 0.48
CA GLU A 44 7.97 -7.47 0.89
C GLU A 44 8.77 -6.96 -0.31
N THR A 45 8.82 -7.73 -1.41
CA THR A 45 9.51 -7.33 -2.64
C THR A 45 8.93 -6.04 -3.23
N LEU A 46 7.60 -5.90 -3.22
CA LEU A 46 6.91 -4.72 -3.73
C LEU A 46 7.21 -3.49 -2.85
N VAL A 47 7.13 -3.63 -1.53
CA VAL A 47 7.47 -2.55 -0.58
C VAL A 47 8.92 -2.12 -0.74
N ASN A 48 9.85 -3.07 -0.87
CA ASN A 48 11.27 -2.77 -1.07
C ASN A 48 11.54 -2.05 -2.40
N ARG A 49 10.86 -2.46 -3.48
CA ARG A 49 10.93 -1.77 -4.77
C ARG A 49 10.40 -0.35 -4.69
N ASP A 50 9.23 -0.17 -4.06
CA ASP A 50 8.62 1.14 -3.88
C ASP A 50 9.56 2.06 -3.07
N ALA A 51 10.19 1.54 -2.01
CA ALA A 51 11.18 2.26 -1.22
C ALA A 51 12.45 2.65 -2.01
N GLU A 52 12.97 1.76 -2.88
CA GLU A 52 14.12 2.06 -3.73
C GLU A 52 13.79 3.18 -4.74
N VAL A 53 12.63 3.09 -5.40
CA VAL A 53 12.17 4.10 -6.35
C VAL A 53 11.99 5.45 -5.65
N ILE A 54 11.39 5.47 -4.45
CA ILE A 54 11.24 6.68 -3.64
C ILE A 54 12.60 7.28 -3.28
N LYS A 55 13.56 6.48 -2.80
CA LYS A 55 14.92 6.96 -2.46
C LYS A 55 15.60 7.60 -3.67
N ASN A 56 15.52 6.95 -4.84
CA ASN A 56 16.08 7.50 -6.07
C ASN A 56 15.40 8.81 -6.47
N PHE A 57 14.07 8.89 -6.34
CA PHE A 57 13.32 10.11 -6.60
C PHE A 57 13.70 11.25 -5.64
N ILE A 58 13.82 10.99 -4.34
CA ILE A 58 14.28 11.96 -3.32
C ILE A 58 15.67 12.48 -3.67
N ASN A 59 16.61 11.58 -3.98
CA ASN A 59 17.99 11.95 -4.33
C ASN A 59 18.06 12.85 -5.56
N ARG A 60 17.30 12.54 -6.62
CA ARG A 60 17.23 13.37 -7.84
C ARG A 60 16.69 14.77 -7.56
N ASN A 61 15.72 14.87 -6.66
CA ASN A 61 15.13 16.16 -6.26
C ASN A 61 15.94 16.90 -5.19
N ARG A 62 17.00 16.28 -4.63
CA ARG A 62 17.83 16.82 -3.54
C ARG A 62 16.99 17.22 -2.32
N TRP A 63 16.00 16.41 -1.98
CA TRP A 63 15.19 16.63 -0.78
C TRP A 63 15.82 15.92 0.41
N ASP A 64 15.87 16.61 1.55
CA ASP A 64 16.29 16.05 2.83
C ASP A 64 15.04 15.57 3.57
N MET A 65 14.67 14.30 3.32
CA MET A 65 13.45 13.70 3.87
C MET A 65 13.77 12.71 4.98
N SER A 66 12.97 12.77 6.04
CA SER A 66 12.88 11.74 7.07
C SER A 66 11.88 10.66 6.65
N VAL A 67 11.97 9.47 7.25
CA VAL A 67 11.02 8.36 7.04
C VAL A 67 10.43 7.90 8.36
N THR A 68 9.13 7.62 8.40
CA THR A 68 8.46 7.00 9.56
C THR A 68 8.62 5.48 9.52
N GLU A 69 8.34 4.80 10.63
CA GLU A 69 8.33 3.33 10.69
C GLU A 69 7.34 2.69 9.70
N ALA A 70 6.23 3.39 9.40
CA ALA A 70 5.24 2.94 8.42
C ALA A 70 5.67 3.16 6.95
N GLY A 71 6.79 3.85 6.71
CA GLY A 71 7.31 4.13 5.38
C GLY A 71 6.81 5.44 4.75
N LEU A 72 6.25 6.36 5.54
CA LEU A 72 5.95 7.72 5.08
C LEU A 72 7.26 8.52 5.00
N TYR A 73 7.58 9.05 3.83
CA TYR A 73 8.70 9.99 3.69
C TYR A 73 8.17 11.42 3.78
N TYR A 74 8.85 12.29 4.53
CA TYR A 74 8.38 13.64 4.76
C TYR A 74 9.52 14.66 4.91
N MET A 75 9.21 15.90 4.55
CA MET A 75 10.09 17.06 4.77
C MET A 75 9.21 18.29 5.03
N ILE A 76 9.36 18.89 6.21
CA ILE A 76 8.76 20.19 6.53
C ILE A 76 9.75 21.25 6.05
N TYR A 77 9.50 21.80 4.86
CA TYR A 77 10.40 22.76 4.21
C TYR A 77 10.13 24.21 4.63
N LYS A 78 8.97 24.47 5.27
CA LYS A 78 8.69 25.76 5.92
C LYS A 78 8.02 25.49 7.26
N LYS A 79 8.62 26.02 8.33
CA LYS A 79 8.04 25.96 9.67
C LYS A 79 7.09 27.14 9.90
N GLY A 80 5.89 26.84 10.36
CA GLY A 80 4.96 27.77 10.97
C GLY A 80 5.20 27.91 12.47
N ASN A 81 4.50 28.88 13.06
CA ASN A 81 4.64 29.22 14.49
C ASN A 81 3.33 28.95 15.26
N GLY A 82 2.36 28.29 14.65
CA GLY A 82 1.08 28.00 15.27
C GLY A 82 1.08 26.75 16.16
N PRO A 83 -0.09 26.39 16.71
CA PRO A 83 -0.25 25.17 17.48
C PRO A 83 0.08 23.93 16.65
N LYS A 84 0.51 22.87 17.33
CA LYS A 84 0.70 21.55 16.71
C LYS A 84 -0.66 20.94 16.37
N VAL A 85 -0.72 20.20 15.28
CA VAL A 85 -1.90 19.38 14.96
C VAL A 85 -1.99 18.21 15.94
N GLU A 86 -3.21 17.94 16.41
CA GLU A 86 -3.52 16.88 17.37
C GLU A 86 -4.71 16.06 16.87
N GLU A 87 -4.80 14.80 17.30
CA GLU A 87 -5.94 13.94 17.00
C GLU A 87 -7.25 14.53 17.53
N GLY A 88 -8.34 14.28 16.80
CA GLY A 88 -9.67 14.81 17.13
C GLY A 88 -9.90 16.28 16.73
N LYS A 89 -8.86 17.03 16.36
CA LYS A 89 -9.01 18.39 15.82
C LYS A 89 -9.42 18.36 14.35
N THR A 90 -10.12 19.41 13.94
CA THR A 90 -10.38 19.66 12.52
C THR A 90 -9.20 20.45 11.95
N VAL A 91 -8.59 19.95 10.88
CA VAL A 91 -7.49 20.64 10.19
C VAL A 91 -7.98 21.17 8.84
N ILE A 92 -7.53 22.37 8.49
CA ILE A 92 -7.79 22.97 7.17
C ILE A 92 -6.46 23.09 6.43
N ILE A 93 -6.39 22.49 5.24
CA ILE A 93 -5.17 22.43 4.45
C ILE A 93 -5.36 22.92 3.01
N ASN A 94 -4.33 23.56 2.49
CA ASN A 94 -4.07 23.56 1.05
C ASN A 94 -3.22 22.35 0.70
N TYR A 95 -3.46 21.78 -0.48
CA TYR A 95 -2.72 20.62 -0.94
C TYR A 95 -2.60 20.55 -2.46
N GLU A 96 -1.55 19.89 -2.92
CA GLU A 96 -1.39 19.37 -4.29
C GLU A 96 -0.94 17.91 -4.22
N ILE A 97 -1.54 17.07 -5.05
CA ILE A 97 -1.27 15.64 -5.19
C ILE A 97 -0.73 15.42 -6.59
N SER A 98 0.45 14.82 -6.69
CA SER A 98 1.06 14.47 -7.96
C SER A 98 1.63 13.05 -7.95
N LEU A 99 1.75 12.47 -9.15
CA LEU A 99 2.56 11.27 -9.38
C LEU A 99 4.06 11.66 -9.38
N MET A 100 4.94 10.68 -9.22
CA MET A 100 6.39 10.90 -9.23
C MET A 100 6.96 11.43 -10.56
N ASP A 101 6.18 11.38 -11.65
CA ASP A 101 6.55 12.00 -12.93
C ASP A 101 6.15 13.49 -13.04
N GLY A 102 5.49 14.03 -12.01
CA GLY A 102 5.02 15.41 -11.95
C GLY A 102 3.58 15.61 -12.44
N THR A 103 2.89 14.55 -12.87
CA THR A 103 1.47 14.64 -13.25
C THR A 103 0.63 15.01 -12.04
N VAL A 104 0.00 16.19 -12.06
CA VAL A 104 -0.90 16.64 -10.99
C VAL A 104 -2.25 15.94 -11.10
N CYS A 105 -2.62 15.19 -10.08
CA CYS A 105 -3.91 14.50 -9.98
C CYS A 105 -4.97 15.45 -9.39
N TYR A 106 -4.69 16.00 -8.22
CA TYR A 106 -5.63 16.83 -7.46
C TYR A 106 -4.92 18.01 -6.82
N LYS A 107 -5.63 19.11 -6.62
CA LYS A 107 -5.16 20.24 -5.85
C LYS A 107 -6.35 20.96 -5.23
N SER A 108 -6.17 21.54 -4.05
CA SER A 108 -7.13 22.49 -3.50
C SER A 108 -7.12 23.77 -4.34
N ASP A 109 -8.29 24.39 -4.44
CA ASP A 109 -8.36 25.80 -4.82
C ASP A 109 -8.07 26.63 -3.56
N SER A 110 -7.33 27.73 -3.72
CA SER A 110 -7.16 28.75 -2.69
C SER A 110 -8.47 29.20 -2.02
N SER A 111 -9.60 29.15 -2.76
CA SER A 111 -10.94 29.47 -2.25
C SER A 111 -11.65 28.29 -1.57
N HIS A 112 -11.17 27.06 -1.79
CA HIS A 112 -11.81 25.82 -1.34
C HIS A 112 -10.76 24.85 -0.76
N PRO A 113 -10.21 25.13 0.43
CA PRO A 113 -9.28 24.24 1.10
C PRO A 113 -9.97 22.94 1.55
N LYS A 114 -9.18 21.89 1.76
CA LYS A 114 -9.69 20.62 2.31
C LYS A 114 -9.76 20.72 3.83
N SER A 115 -10.88 20.29 4.40
CA SER A 115 -11.09 20.20 5.85
C SER A 115 -11.45 18.78 6.24
N PHE A 116 -10.84 18.27 7.32
CA PHE A 116 -11.16 16.96 7.88
C PHE A 116 -10.77 16.86 9.35
N VAL A 117 -11.37 15.91 10.06
CA VAL A 117 -11.03 15.60 11.46
C VAL A 117 -9.91 14.57 11.48
N VAL A 118 -8.81 14.91 12.16
CA VAL A 118 -7.64 14.04 12.31
C VAL A 118 -7.97 12.86 13.22
N GLY A 119 -7.51 11.65 12.88
CA GLY A 119 -7.76 10.44 13.67
C GLY A 119 -9.09 9.74 13.35
N LYS A 120 -9.75 10.09 12.22
CA LYS A 120 -11.04 9.50 11.82
C LYS A 120 -10.96 8.58 10.59
N GLY A 121 -9.81 8.49 9.93
CA GLY A 121 -9.64 7.59 8.77
C GLY A 121 -10.44 8.00 7.54
N ASN A 122 -10.80 9.29 7.42
CA ASN A 122 -11.53 9.84 6.27
C ASN A 122 -10.60 10.29 5.13
N VAL A 123 -9.29 10.21 5.35
CA VAL A 123 -8.25 10.55 4.39
C VAL A 123 -7.21 9.44 4.36
N GLU A 124 -6.27 9.54 3.43
CA GLU A 124 -5.18 8.59 3.27
C GLU A 124 -4.36 8.50 4.57
N SER A 125 -4.04 7.29 5.01
CA SER A 125 -3.35 7.07 6.29
C SER A 125 -1.98 7.75 6.34
N GLY A 126 -1.27 7.84 5.21
CA GLY A 126 -0.03 8.60 5.10
C GLY A 126 -0.22 10.11 5.24
N LEU A 127 -1.33 10.66 4.74
CA LEU A 127 -1.64 12.08 4.92
C LEU A 127 -1.94 12.37 6.39
N GLU A 128 -2.73 11.51 7.04
CA GLU A 128 -3.07 11.67 8.47
C GLU A 128 -1.81 11.62 9.35
N GLN A 129 -0.93 10.65 9.12
CA GLN A 129 0.38 10.57 9.80
C GLN A 129 1.25 11.81 9.55
N GLY A 130 1.34 12.28 8.30
CA GLY A 130 2.13 13.46 7.95
C GLY A 130 1.61 14.73 8.63
N ILE A 131 0.29 14.90 8.67
CA ILE A 131 -0.37 16.05 9.28
C ILE A 131 -0.13 16.12 10.79
N LEU A 132 -0.10 14.97 11.49
CA LEU A 132 0.23 14.90 12.93
C LEU A 132 1.68 15.35 13.26
N LEU A 133 2.56 15.41 12.25
CA LEU A 133 3.92 15.95 12.39
C LEU A 133 3.96 17.48 12.25
N MET A 134 2.88 18.10 11.75
CA MET A 134 2.83 19.52 11.39
C MET A 134 2.23 20.41 12.47
N ARG A 135 2.44 21.71 12.29
CA ARG A 135 1.84 22.84 13.00
C ARG A 135 1.07 23.72 12.04
N LYS A 136 0.16 24.55 12.56
CA LYS A 136 -0.44 25.62 11.76
C LYS A 136 0.64 26.54 11.17
N GLY A 137 0.56 26.74 9.85
CA GLY A 137 1.50 27.51 9.03
C GLY A 137 2.68 26.69 8.48
N ASP A 138 2.83 25.42 8.85
CA ASP A 138 3.84 24.56 8.23
C ASP A 138 3.51 24.33 6.76
N LYS A 139 4.55 24.22 5.93
CA LYS A 139 4.48 23.61 4.62
C LYS A 139 5.40 22.40 4.54
N ALA A 140 4.89 21.31 3.97
CA ALA A 140 5.60 20.05 3.92
C ALA A 140 5.38 19.33 2.59
N LYS A 141 6.35 18.50 2.22
CA LYS A 141 6.16 17.46 1.21
C LYS A 141 6.09 16.11 1.89
N PHE A 142 5.16 15.28 1.43
CA PHE A 142 5.04 13.88 1.82
C PHE A 142 5.11 12.98 0.59
N ILE A 143 5.80 11.85 0.70
CA ILE A 143 5.77 10.80 -0.33
C ILE A 143 5.17 9.55 0.30
N LEU A 144 4.01 9.16 -0.23
CA LEU A 144 3.19 8.08 0.27
C LEU A 144 3.34 6.88 -0.67
N PRO A 145 3.92 5.76 -0.20
CA PRO A 145 3.85 4.49 -0.92
C PRO A 145 2.40 3.99 -1.01
N PRO A 146 2.09 3.02 -1.90
CA PRO A 146 0.71 2.62 -2.17
C PRO A 146 -0.10 2.24 -0.94
N HIS A 147 0.50 1.52 0.02
CA HIS A 147 -0.18 1.09 1.25
C HIS A 147 -0.54 2.22 2.22
N LEU A 148 0.03 3.42 2.03
CA LEU A 148 -0.31 4.65 2.77
C LEU A 148 -1.17 5.62 1.96
N ALA A 149 -1.50 5.29 0.72
CA ALA A 149 -2.25 6.12 -0.23
C ALA A 149 -3.48 5.37 -0.76
N TYR A 150 -3.59 5.21 -2.09
CA TYR A 150 -4.75 4.62 -2.79
C TYR A 150 -4.62 3.12 -3.05
N GLY A 151 -3.62 2.47 -2.43
CA GLY A 151 -3.47 1.02 -2.42
C GLY A 151 -3.27 0.39 -3.80
N LEU A 152 -3.74 -0.84 -3.93
CA LEU A 152 -3.61 -1.63 -5.15
C LEU A 152 -4.56 -1.20 -6.26
N LEU A 153 -5.63 -0.47 -5.94
CA LEU A 153 -6.72 -0.16 -6.87
C LEU A 153 -6.59 1.25 -7.48
N GLY A 154 -5.94 2.19 -6.78
CA GLY A 154 -5.99 3.59 -7.18
C GLY A 154 -7.36 4.20 -6.85
N ASP A 155 -7.78 5.19 -7.63
CA ASP A 155 -9.07 5.88 -7.44
C ASP A 155 -10.03 5.74 -8.64
N GLU A 156 -9.70 4.85 -9.59
CA GLU A 156 -10.43 4.65 -10.85
C GLU A 156 -10.57 5.91 -11.73
N ASN A 157 -9.77 6.95 -11.46
CA ASN A 157 -9.86 8.24 -12.13
C ASN A 157 -8.45 8.78 -12.45
N LYS A 158 -7.83 9.52 -11.53
CA LYS A 158 -6.57 10.23 -11.78
C LYS A 158 -5.36 9.59 -11.12
N ILE A 159 -5.58 8.65 -10.21
CA ILE A 159 -4.55 7.95 -9.47
C ILE A 159 -4.56 6.49 -9.89
N PRO A 160 -3.56 6.05 -10.68
CA PRO A 160 -3.47 4.67 -11.10
C PRO A 160 -3.28 3.70 -9.93
N PRO A 161 -3.62 2.41 -10.15
CA PRO A 161 -3.23 1.30 -9.27
C PRO A 161 -1.77 1.36 -8.82
N ARG A 162 -1.51 1.08 -7.53
CA ARG A 162 -0.15 0.98 -6.97
C ARG A 162 0.74 2.22 -7.16
N SER A 163 0.14 3.41 -7.22
CA SER A 163 0.91 4.64 -7.38
C SER A 163 1.59 5.07 -6.08
N VAL A 164 2.85 5.50 -6.19
CA VAL A 164 3.51 6.33 -5.19
C VAL A 164 3.10 7.78 -5.44
N ILE A 165 2.63 8.45 -4.40
CA ILE A 165 2.03 9.78 -4.50
C ILE A 165 2.85 10.80 -3.73
N VAL A 166 3.03 11.98 -4.31
CA VAL A 166 3.66 13.13 -3.67
C VAL A 166 2.60 14.15 -3.29
N TYR A 167 2.49 14.44 -2.00
CA TYR A 167 1.70 15.53 -1.46
C TYR A 167 2.59 16.75 -1.21
N ASP A 168 2.15 17.93 -1.62
CA ASP A 168 2.64 19.22 -1.12
C ASP A 168 1.51 19.87 -0.32
N VAL A 169 1.75 20.17 0.95
CA VAL A 169 0.69 20.52 1.91
C VAL A 169 1.06 21.78 2.66
N GLU A 170 0.08 22.63 2.92
CA GLU A 170 0.15 23.75 3.85
C GLU A 170 -1.00 23.65 4.87
N VAL A 171 -0.67 23.69 6.16
CA VAL A 171 -1.69 23.76 7.21
C VAL A 171 -2.13 25.21 7.41
N LEU A 172 -3.35 25.51 6.98
CA LEU A 172 -3.92 26.85 7.07
C LEU A 172 -4.49 27.13 8.46
N ASP A 173 -5.21 26.17 9.02
CA ASP A 173 -5.84 26.33 10.33
C ASP A 173 -6.08 25.01 11.06
N ILE A 174 -6.31 25.11 12.38
CA ILE A 174 -6.65 24.02 13.27
C ILE A 174 -7.82 24.49 14.14
N CYS A 175 -8.97 23.83 14.01
CA CYS A 175 -10.21 24.15 14.70
C CYS A 175 -10.55 23.07 15.75
N ASN A 176 -11.38 23.47 16.73
CA ASN A 176 -11.92 22.58 17.76
C ASN A 176 -13.03 21.68 17.24
#